data_AF-A0A0D0D4S0-F1
#
_entry.id   AF-A0A0D0D4S0-F1
#
_cell.length_a   1.000
_cell.length_b   1.000
_cell.length_c   1.000
_cell.angle_alpha   90.00
_cell.angle_beta   90.00
_cell.angle_gamma   90.00
#
_symmetry.space_group_name_H-M   'P 1'
#
loop_
_entity.id
_entity.type
_entity.pdbx_description
1 polymer ?
#
loop_
_entity_poly.entity_id
_entity_poly.type
_entity_poly.pdbx_seq_one_letter_code
_entity_poly.pdbx_strand_id
1 'polypeptide(L)'
;VTASVFQVLGLILTAFRIYFRLKIGRFWWEDAWAALSLLLGSVWMIAEWTLLLTNGLVSIVGSWTYSITFICIITTVRMSILLSITRIIPESSRLRKFTHVCAAFFAACWVILIIATILQCIDPSWHHVPIQSGKPFCQMKLQISIFEFSTDCVAVLILVVLPLCMLWKVKLPRRQRRMILSI
;
A
#
# COMPACT_ATOMS: atom_id res chain seq x y z
N VAL A 1 -20.56 -0.61 -4.50
CA VAL A 1 -20.83 0.63 -5.27
C VAL A 1 -20.04 1.82 -4.72
N THR A 2 -20.25 2.24 -3.46
CA THR A 2 -19.50 3.37 -2.85
C THR A 2 -17.99 3.14 -2.86
N ALA A 3 -17.53 1.96 -2.42
CA ALA A 3 -16.10 1.59 -2.46
C ALA A 3 -15.50 1.69 -3.87
N SER A 4 -16.22 1.19 -4.88
CA SER A 4 -15.79 1.21 -6.28
C SER A 4 -15.69 2.65 -6.83
N VAL A 5 -16.54 3.59 -6.39
CA VAL A 5 -16.44 5.01 -6.78
C VAL A 5 -15.16 5.64 -6.22
N PHE A 6 -14.87 5.43 -4.93
CA PHE A 6 -13.64 5.92 -4.32
C PHE A 6 -12.39 5.30 -4.96
N GLN A 7 -12.48 4.03 -5.37
CA GLN A 7 -11.40 3.36 -6.09
C GLN A 7 -11.09 4.03 -7.43
N VAL A 8 -12.12 4.30 -8.24
CA VAL A 8 -11.96 4.97 -9.55
C VAL A 8 -11.36 6.37 -9.37
N LEU A 9 -11.85 7.13 -8.40
CA LEU A 9 -11.29 8.44 -8.07
C LEU A 9 -9.81 8.31 -7.65
N GLY A 10 -9.48 7.33 -6.81
CA GLY A 10 -8.10 7.04 -6.41
C GLY A 10 -7.19 6.69 -7.58
N LEU A 11 -7.68 5.86 -8.52
CA LEU A 11 -6.96 5.50 -9.74
C LEU A 11 -6.69 6.72 -10.63
N ILE A 12 -7.70 7.57 -10.85
CA ILE A 12 -7.57 8.80 -11.65
C ILE A 12 -6.56 9.74 -11.01
N LEU A 13 -6.63 9.97 -9.69
CA LEU A 13 -5.70 10.82 -8.96
C LEU A 13 -4.26 10.28 -9.02
N THR A 14 -4.10 8.96 -8.92
CA THR A 14 -2.79 8.30 -9.00
C THR A 14 -2.22 8.41 -10.42
N ALA A 15 -3.04 8.23 -11.46
CA ALA A 15 -2.66 8.44 -12.86
C ALA A 15 -2.22 9.88 -13.11
N PHE A 16 -2.99 10.85 -12.63
CA PHE A 16 -2.68 12.27 -12.77
C PHE A 16 -1.36 12.63 -12.08
N ARG A 17 -1.13 12.10 -10.87
CA ARG A 17 0.13 12.26 -10.14
C ARG A 17 1.32 11.72 -10.94
N ILE A 18 1.20 10.53 -11.53
CA ILE A 18 2.25 9.91 -12.35
C ILE A 18 2.49 10.74 -13.62
N TYR A 19 1.43 11.14 -14.32
CA TYR A 19 1.51 11.98 -15.52
C TYR A 19 2.23 13.31 -15.25
N PHE A 20 1.89 13.99 -14.16
CA PHE A 20 2.54 15.24 -13.78
C PHE A 20 4.03 15.06 -13.49
N ARG A 21 4.40 13.97 -12.81
CA ARG A 21 5.80 13.64 -12.50
C ARG A 21 6.60 13.20 -13.73
N LEU A 22 5.98 12.45 -14.65
CA LEU A 22 6.53 12.11 -15.96
C LEU A 22 6.83 13.36 -16.78
N LYS A 23 5.90 14.31 -16.81
CA LYS A 23 6.07 15.58 -17.54
C LYS A 23 7.22 16.43 -16.99
N ILE A 24 7.51 16.34 -15.70
CA ILE A 24 8.64 17.03 -15.05
C ILE A 24 9.98 16.29 -15.28
N GLY A 25 9.98 15.13 -15.93
CA GLY A 25 11.19 14.42 -16.38
C GLY A 25 12.02 13.81 -15.25
N ARG A 26 11.48 13.69 -14.03
CA ARG A 26 12.17 13.10 -12.88
C ARG A 26 11.61 11.71 -12.57
N PHE A 27 11.77 10.78 -13.50
CA PHE A 27 11.36 9.39 -13.30
C PHE A 27 12.34 8.67 -12.36
N TRP A 28 11.88 8.26 -11.19
CA TRP A 28 12.69 7.55 -10.19
C TRP A 28 11.98 6.26 -9.75
N TRP A 29 12.67 5.40 -8.99
CA TRP A 29 12.10 4.18 -8.41
C TRP A 29 10.78 4.41 -7.65
N GLU A 30 10.56 5.61 -7.09
CA GLU A 30 9.27 6.03 -6.51
C GLU A 30 8.07 5.90 -7.45
N ASP A 31 8.25 6.30 -8.71
CA ASP A 31 7.18 6.37 -9.70
C ASP A 31 6.87 4.98 -10.27
N ALA A 32 7.86 4.07 -10.25
CA ALA A 32 7.65 2.65 -10.56
C ALA A 32 6.70 1.98 -9.55
N TRP A 33 6.86 2.25 -8.25
CA TRP A 33 5.94 1.74 -7.22
C TRP A 33 4.54 2.35 -7.32
N ALA A 34 4.43 3.63 -7.70
CA ALA A 34 3.14 4.27 -7.94
C ALA A 34 2.43 3.69 -9.18
N ALA A 35 3.16 3.47 -10.28
CA ALA A 35 2.63 2.83 -11.47
C ALA A 35 2.21 1.39 -11.19
N LEU A 36 3.00 0.64 -10.42
CA LEU A 36 2.66 -0.70 -9.97
C LEU A 36 1.37 -0.70 -9.14
N SER A 37 1.22 0.22 -8.19
CA SER A 37 -0.02 0.37 -7.42
C SER A 37 -1.23 0.65 -8.31
N LEU A 38 -1.07 1.45 -9.37
CA LEU A 38 -2.14 1.75 -10.31
C LEU A 38 -2.56 0.52 -11.14
N LEU A 39 -1.58 -0.26 -11.62
CA LEU A 39 -1.83 -1.51 -12.33
C LEU A 39 -2.50 -2.57 -11.44
N LEU A 40 -2.02 -2.70 -10.20
CA LEU A 40 -2.63 -3.61 -9.23
C LEU A 40 -4.05 -3.13 -8.87
N GLY A 41 -4.26 -1.82 -8.72
CA GLY A 41 -5.57 -1.24 -8.43
C GLY A 41 -6.62 -1.53 -9.50
N SER A 42 -6.23 -1.54 -10.79
CA SER A 42 -7.14 -1.91 -11.88
C SER A 42 -7.43 -3.41 -11.89
N VAL A 43 -6.43 -4.26 -11.67
CA VAL A 43 -6.61 -5.72 -11.55
C VAL A 43 -7.53 -6.08 -10.39
N TRP A 44 -7.36 -5.42 -9.24
CA TRP A 44 -8.21 -5.63 -8.07
C TRP A 44 -9.68 -5.28 -8.36
N MET A 45 -9.91 -4.18 -9.09
CA MET A 45 -11.26 -3.79 -9.49
C MET A 45 -11.90 -4.85 -10.38
N ILE A 46 -11.17 -5.36 -11.37
CA ILE A 46 -11.64 -6.46 -12.22
C ILE A 46 -11.93 -7.70 -11.38
N ALA A 47 -11.06 -8.04 -10.42
CA ALA A 47 -11.23 -9.19 -9.54
C ALA A 47 -12.45 -9.05 -8.63
N GLU A 48 -12.74 -7.86 -8.10
CA GLU A 48 -13.93 -7.55 -7.29
C GLU A 48 -15.20 -7.83 -8.11
N TRP A 49 -15.30 -7.27 -9.31
CA TRP A 49 -16.45 -7.49 -10.19
C TRP A 49 -16.57 -8.95 -10.65
N THR A 50 -15.45 -9.61 -10.92
CA THR A 50 -15.42 -11.03 -11.30
C THR A 50 -15.93 -11.90 -10.15
N LEU A 51 -15.46 -11.64 -8.92
CA LEU A 51 -15.94 -12.31 -7.72
C LEU A 51 -17.45 -12.13 -7.54
N LEU A 52 -17.99 -10.92 -7.78
CA LEU A 52 -19.41 -10.59 -7.59
C LEU A 52 -20.33 -11.11 -8.69
N LEU A 53 -19.89 -11.14 -9.95
CA LEU A 53 -20.74 -11.47 -11.10
C LEU A 53 -20.64 -12.94 -11.55
N THR A 54 -19.54 -13.63 -11.26
CA THR A 54 -19.31 -15.01 -11.73
C THR A 54 -19.46 -16.03 -10.60
N ASN A 55 -19.67 -17.29 -10.98
CA ASN A 55 -19.81 -18.44 -10.07
C ASN A 55 -18.82 -19.55 -10.45
N GLY A 56 -18.54 -20.46 -9.52
CA GLY A 56 -17.63 -21.59 -9.73
C GLY A 56 -16.15 -21.21 -9.72
N LEU A 57 -15.35 -21.85 -10.57
CA LEU A 57 -13.89 -21.68 -10.62
C LEU A 57 -13.44 -20.23 -10.87
N VAL A 58 -14.22 -19.47 -11.64
CA VAL A 58 -13.90 -18.07 -11.95
C VAL A 58 -14.03 -17.17 -10.71
N SER A 59 -14.99 -17.47 -9.83
CA SER A 59 -15.18 -16.77 -8.56
C SER A 59 -14.02 -17.06 -7.58
N ILE A 60 -13.53 -18.32 -7.57
CA ILE A 60 -12.36 -18.74 -6.80
C ILE A 60 -11.13 -17.94 -7.25
N VAL A 61 -10.83 -17.91 -8.56
CA VAL A 61 -9.71 -17.13 -9.11
C VAL A 61 -9.87 -15.63 -8.80
N GLY A 62 -11.09 -15.11 -8.86
CA GLY A 62 -11.42 -13.75 -8.44
C GLY A 62 -11.08 -13.48 -6.98
N SER A 63 -11.40 -14.40 -6.05
CA SER A 63 -11.09 -14.27 -4.62
C SER A 63 -9.58 -14.29 -4.34
N TRP A 64 -8.83 -15.17 -5.00
CA TRP A 64 -7.36 -15.20 -4.91
C TRP A 64 -6.75 -13.88 -5.37
N THR A 65 -7.16 -13.45 -6.57
CA THR A 65 -6.66 -12.23 -7.20
C THR A 65 -7.00 -11.02 -6.34
N TYR A 66 -8.22 -10.95 -5.81
CA TYR A 66 -8.66 -9.88 -4.92
C TYR A 66 -7.79 -9.81 -3.65
N SER A 67 -7.58 -10.94 -2.97
CA SER A 67 -6.87 -10.99 -1.68
C SER A 67 -5.39 -10.64 -1.83
N ILE A 68 -4.70 -11.22 -2.82
CA ILE A 68 -3.29 -10.95 -3.08
C ILE A 68 -3.11 -9.50 -3.53
N THR A 69 -3.94 -9.04 -4.46
CA THR A 69 -3.80 -7.71 -5.05
C THR A 69 -4.07 -6.62 -4.01
N PHE A 70 -5.00 -6.84 -3.07
CA PHE A 70 -5.25 -5.91 -1.96
C PHE A 70 -4.00 -5.65 -1.12
N ILE A 71 -3.33 -6.72 -0.66
CA ILE A 71 -2.10 -6.64 0.13
C ILE A 71 -0.99 -5.94 -0.66
N CYS A 72 -0.86 -6.27 -1.95
CA CYS A 72 0.11 -5.63 -2.84
C CYS A 72 -0.18 -4.13 -3.02
N ILE A 73 -1.43 -3.71 -3.24
CA ILE A 73 -1.79 -2.29 -3.38
C ILE A 73 -1.39 -1.51 -2.12
N ILE A 74 -1.83 -1.98 -0.95
CA ILE A 74 -1.55 -1.29 0.32
C ILE A 74 -0.05 -1.10 0.53
N THR A 75 0.73 -2.15 0.30
CA THR A 75 2.17 -2.10 0.51
C THR A 75 2.87 -1.22 -0.52
N THR A 76 2.52 -1.36 -1.80
CA THR A 76 3.13 -0.55 -2.88
C THR A 76 2.87 0.94 -2.71
N VAL A 77 1.67 1.33 -2.25
CA VAL A 77 1.36 2.72 -1.89
C VAL A 77 2.25 3.22 -0.77
N ARG A 78 2.38 2.45 0.32
CA ARG A 78 3.22 2.83 1.47
C ARG A 78 4.70 2.93 1.09
N MET A 79 5.20 2.02 0.26
CA MET A 79 6.56 2.09 -0.27
C MET A 79 6.78 3.33 -1.12
N SER A 80 5.82 3.68 -1.98
CA SER A 80 5.88 4.91 -2.78
C SER A 80 5.95 6.15 -1.88
N ILE A 81 5.16 6.21 -0.80
CA ILE A 81 5.19 7.32 0.16
C ILE A 81 6.53 7.36 0.92
N LEU A 82 6.99 6.22 1.44
CA LEU A 82 8.23 6.11 2.20
C LEU A 82 9.43 6.57 1.37
N LEU A 83 9.50 6.13 0.11
CA LEU A 83 10.55 6.56 -0.82
C LEU A 83 10.46 8.06 -1.13
N SER A 84 9.25 8.61 -1.24
CA SER A 84 9.06 10.06 -1.38
C SER A 84 9.57 10.84 -0.19
N ILE A 85 9.37 10.34 1.03
CA ILE A 85 9.92 10.96 2.25
C ILE A 85 11.44 10.84 2.27
N THR A 86 12.02 9.68 1.92
CA THR A 86 13.49 9.52 1.90
C THR A 86 14.20 10.51 1.01
N ARG A 87 13.55 10.96 -0.06
CA ARG A 87 14.10 11.93 -1.00
C ARG A 87 14.17 13.35 -0.42
N ILE A 88 13.25 13.70 0.48
CA ILE A 88 13.20 15.02 1.13
C ILE A 88 14.29 15.12 2.21
N ILE A 89 14.68 13.97 2.79
CA ILE A 89 15.69 13.92 3.86
C ILE A 89 17.10 14.20 3.29
N PRO A 90 17.83 15.20 3.83
CA PRO A 90 19.17 15.53 3.36
C PRO A 90 20.18 14.38 3.61
N GLU A 91 21.10 14.23 2.67
CA GLU A 91 22.06 13.12 2.52
C GLU A 91 23.00 12.89 3.72
N SER A 92 23.22 13.91 4.54
CA SER A 92 24.14 13.89 5.68
C SER A 92 23.60 13.15 6.93
N SER A 93 22.32 12.78 6.96
CA SER A 93 21.70 12.30 8.19
C SER A 93 21.70 10.77 8.35
N ARG A 94 22.03 10.28 9.55
CA ARG A 94 21.82 8.87 9.98
C ARG A 94 20.36 8.41 9.76
N LEU A 95 19.44 9.36 9.66
CA LEU A 95 18.02 9.11 9.40
C LEU A 95 17.79 8.43 8.04
N ARG A 96 18.56 8.77 7.00
CA ARG A 96 18.39 8.17 5.67
C ARG A 96 18.72 6.67 5.68
N LYS A 97 19.80 6.27 6.37
CA LYS A 97 20.14 4.84 6.56
C LYS A 97 19.03 4.12 7.33
N PHE A 98 18.53 4.73 8.40
CA PHE A 98 17.41 4.18 9.17
C PHE A 98 16.17 3.98 8.29
N THR A 99 15.79 4.96 7.46
CA THR A 99 14.61 4.82 6.60
C THR A 99 14.79 3.73 5.53
N HIS A 100 15.99 3.56 4.97
CA HIS A 100 16.26 2.45 4.04
C HIS A 100 16.18 1.08 4.74
N VAL A 101 16.67 0.97 5.98
CA VAL A 101 16.53 -0.25 6.79
C VAL A 101 15.06 -0.54 7.09
N CYS A 102 14.27 0.47 7.48
CA CYS A 102 12.83 0.33 7.68
C CYS A 102 12.11 -0.09 6.38
N ALA A 103 12.48 0.51 5.24
CA ALA A 103 11.91 0.13 3.95
C ALA A 103 12.22 -1.33 3.61
N ALA A 104 13.47 -1.79 3.80
CA ALA A 104 13.85 -3.17 3.58
C ALA A 104 13.10 -4.13 4.53
N PHE A 105 12.95 -3.75 5.80
CA PHE A 105 12.18 -4.51 6.78
C PHE A 105 10.70 -4.65 6.38
N PHE A 106 10.05 -3.56 5.98
CA PHE A 106 8.66 -3.61 5.51
C PHE A 106 8.51 -4.43 4.23
N ALA A 107 9.48 -4.38 3.32
CA ALA A 107 9.46 -5.20 2.12
C ALA A 107 9.54 -6.69 2.47
N ALA A 108 10.40 -7.06 3.42
CA ALA A 108 10.53 -8.43 3.89
C ALA A 108 9.24 -8.92 4.59
N CYS A 109 8.67 -8.13 5.50
CA CYS A 109 7.39 -8.45 6.15
C CYS A 109 6.27 -8.66 5.13
N TRP A 110 6.24 -7.86 4.07
CA TRP A 110 5.26 -8.00 3.00
C TRP A 110 5.43 -9.29 2.19
N VAL A 111 6.67 -9.67 1.83
CA VAL A 111 6.93 -10.95 1.16
C VAL A 111 6.46 -12.12 2.02
N ILE A 112 6.71 -12.06 3.33
CA ILE A 112 6.23 -13.07 4.30
C ILE A 112 4.69 -13.13 4.31
N LEU A 113 4.01 -11.97 4.32
CA LEU A 113 2.54 -11.91 4.27
C LEU A 113 1.97 -12.52 2.99
N ILE A 114 2.59 -12.26 1.82
CA ILE A 114 2.17 -12.89 0.56
C ILE A 114 2.33 -14.41 0.63
N ILE A 115 3.48 -14.90 1.10
CA ILE A 115 3.72 -16.33 1.21
C ILE A 115 2.71 -16.96 2.19
N ALA A 116 2.49 -16.35 3.35
CA ALA A 116 1.50 -16.82 4.32
C ALA A 116 0.08 -16.85 3.75
N THR A 117 -0.28 -15.85 2.94
CA THR A 117 -1.57 -15.80 2.23
C THR A 117 -1.70 -16.94 1.23
N ILE A 118 -0.68 -17.15 0.40
CA ILE A 118 -0.68 -18.22 -0.62
C ILE A 118 -0.80 -19.59 0.04
N LEU A 119 0.00 -19.84 1.08
CA LEU A 119 -0.02 -21.08 1.83
C LEU A 119 -1.36 -21.30 2.54
N GLN A 120 -2.05 -20.23 2.95
CA GLN A 120 -3.36 -20.36 3.57
C GLN A 120 -4.47 -20.65 2.55
N CYS A 121 -4.40 -20.03 1.38
CA CYS A 121 -5.44 -20.18 0.36
C CYS A 121 -5.26 -21.45 -0.48
N ILE A 122 -4.10 -22.13 -0.44
CA ILE A 122 -3.90 -23.38 -1.18
C ILE A 122 -4.74 -24.53 -0.61
N ASP A 123 -5.09 -24.48 0.68
CA ASP A 123 -5.92 -25.49 1.33
C ASP A 123 -7.33 -25.45 0.73
N PRO A 124 -7.86 -26.53 0.12
CA PRO A 124 -9.17 -26.51 -0.54
C PRO A 124 -10.35 -26.39 0.43
N SER A 125 -10.12 -26.38 1.75
CA SER A 125 -11.15 -26.36 2.78
C SER A 125 -12.11 -25.18 2.67
N TRP A 126 -11.67 -24.02 2.13
CA TRP A 126 -12.51 -22.84 1.97
C TRP A 126 -13.35 -22.85 0.68
N HIS A 127 -13.12 -23.79 -0.25
CA HIS A 127 -13.89 -23.89 -1.50
C HIS A 127 -15.35 -24.27 -1.25
N HIS A 128 -15.61 -24.93 -0.12
CA HIS A 128 -16.93 -25.47 0.25
C HIS A 128 -17.67 -24.63 1.29
N VAL A 129 -17.05 -23.58 1.84
CA VAL A 129 -17.66 -22.75 2.89
C VAL A 129 -18.24 -21.49 2.25
N PRO A 130 -19.55 -21.42 1.97
CA PRO A 130 -20.16 -20.19 1.53
C PRO A 130 -20.16 -19.18 2.69
N ILE A 131 -19.65 -17.97 2.45
CA ILE A 131 -19.89 -16.82 3.32
C ILE A 131 -21.38 -16.44 3.23
N GLN A 132 -21.88 -15.57 4.13
CA GLN A 132 -23.17 -14.89 4.06
C GLN A 132 -23.58 -14.39 2.66
N SER A 133 -22.62 -14.12 1.76
CA SER A 133 -22.84 -13.70 0.37
C SER A 133 -23.00 -14.86 -0.64
N GLY A 134 -22.96 -16.12 -0.19
CA GLY A 134 -23.10 -17.32 -1.02
C GLY A 134 -21.88 -17.67 -1.89
N LYS A 135 -20.72 -17.02 -1.70
CA LYS A 135 -19.52 -17.19 -2.53
C LYS A 135 -18.30 -17.68 -1.75
N PRO A 136 -17.43 -18.52 -2.35
CA PRO A 136 -16.21 -18.99 -1.71
C PRO A 136 -15.19 -17.85 -1.67
N PHE A 137 -14.70 -17.54 -0.47
CA PHE A 137 -13.67 -16.53 -0.27
C PHE A 137 -12.63 -17.05 0.73
N CYS A 138 -11.35 -16.88 0.39
CA CYS A 138 -10.27 -17.28 1.28
C CYS A 138 -10.24 -16.37 2.51
N GLN A 139 -10.72 -16.86 3.65
CA GLN A 139 -10.67 -16.12 4.90
C GLN A 139 -9.25 -16.13 5.47
N MET A 140 -8.70 -14.94 5.68
CA MET A 140 -7.43 -14.78 6.38
C MET A 140 -7.55 -15.29 7.80
N LYS A 141 -6.59 -16.13 8.23
CA LYS A 141 -6.47 -16.52 9.64
C LYS A 141 -6.24 -15.28 10.50
N LEU A 142 -6.83 -15.28 11.69
CA LEU A 142 -6.70 -14.19 12.67
C LEU A 142 -5.24 -13.79 12.91
N GLN A 143 -4.33 -14.76 12.98
CA GLN A 143 -2.90 -14.52 13.19
C GLN A 143 -2.26 -13.69 12.06
N ILE A 144 -2.61 -14.00 10.80
CA ILE A 144 -2.10 -13.27 9.62
C ILE A 144 -2.67 -11.85 9.64
N SER A 145 -3.96 -11.70 9.94
CA SER A 145 -4.62 -10.40 10.01
C SER A 145 -4.07 -9.51 11.12
N ILE A 146 -3.77 -10.06 12.30
CA ILE A 146 -3.12 -9.32 13.40
C ILE A 146 -1.71 -8.89 12.98
N PHE A 147 -0.95 -9.77 12.33
CA PHE A 147 0.40 -9.45 11.88
C PHE A 147 0.41 -8.34 10.82
N GLU A 148 -0.49 -8.43 9.83
CA GLU A 148 -0.74 -7.39 8.84
C GLU A 148 -1.09 -6.06 9.53
N PHE A 149 -2.11 -6.06 10.38
CA PHE A 149 -2.54 -4.85 11.09
C PHE A 149 -1.43 -4.22 11.95
N SER A 150 -0.63 -5.04 12.63
CA SER A 150 0.49 -4.55 13.44
C SER A 150 1.58 -3.89 12.58
N THR A 151 1.94 -4.52 11.45
CA THR A 151 2.92 -3.99 10.51
C THR A 151 2.43 -2.69 9.88
N ASP A 152 1.14 -2.63 9.60
CA ASP A 152 0.44 -1.46 9.06
C ASP A 152 0.50 -0.27 10.02
N CYS A 153 0.17 -0.48 11.30
CA CYS A 153 0.26 0.55 12.32
C CYS A 153 1.70 1.07 12.46
N VAL A 154 2.69 0.16 12.51
CA VAL A 154 4.10 0.54 12.60
C VAL A 154 4.54 1.34 11.38
N ALA A 155 4.14 0.95 10.17
CA ALA A 155 4.44 1.68 8.95
C ALA A 155 3.87 3.11 8.97
N VAL A 156 2.61 3.26 9.38
CA VAL A 156 1.98 4.59 9.51
C VAL A 156 2.67 5.44 10.57
N LEU A 157 2.99 4.88 11.73
CA LEU A 157 3.72 5.58 12.78
C LEU A 157 5.08 6.08 12.28
N ILE A 158 5.85 5.23 11.58
CA ILE A 158 7.14 5.64 11.02
C ILE A 158 6.96 6.75 9.97
N LEU A 159 5.95 6.65 9.10
CA LEU A 159 5.66 7.66 8.08
C LEU A 159 5.26 9.03 8.67
N VAL A 160 4.65 9.06 9.86
CA VAL A 160 4.30 10.30 10.56
C VAL A 160 5.46 10.84 11.40
N VAL A 161 6.19 9.96 12.09
CA VAL A 161 7.29 10.34 12.98
C VAL A 161 8.49 10.87 12.19
N LEU A 162 8.81 10.27 11.03
CA LEU A 162 9.94 10.71 10.19
C LEU A 162 9.90 12.21 9.82
N PRO A 163 8.82 12.74 9.20
CA PRO A 163 8.72 14.16 8.86
C PRO A 163 8.64 15.06 10.10
N LEU A 164 8.03 14.61 11.20
CA LEU A 164 7.99 15.37 12.47
C LEU A 164 9.39 15.52 13.09
N CYS A 165 10.16 14.43 13.16
CA CYS A 165 11.54 14.46 13.63
C CYS A 165 12.43 15.35 12.74
N MET A 166 12.21 15.34 11.43
CA MET A 166 12.87 16.24 10.49
C MET A 166 12.53 17.71 10.81
N LEU A 167 11.25 18.04 10.97
CA LEU A 167 10.80 19.39 11.30
C LEU A 167 11.37 19.88 12.64
N TRP A 168 11.48 19.01 13.65
CA TRP A 168 12.03 19.35 14.96
C TRP A 168 13.56 19.52 14.96
N LYS A 169 14.29 18.78 14.11
CA LYS A 169 15.75 18.92 13.99
C LYS A 169 16.18 20.12 13.17
N VAL A 170 15.33 20.63 12.29
CA VAL A 170 15.56 21.92 11.64
C VAL A 170 15.32 23.01 12.70
N LYS A 171 16.39 23.50 13.33
CA LYS A 171 16.36 24.73 14.14
C LYS A 171 16.06 25.91 13.21
N LEU A 172 14.79 26.09 12.81
CA LEU A 172 14.38 27.25 12.04
C LEU A 172 14.62 28.52 12.88
N PRO A 173 15.36 29.53 12.36
CA PRO A 173 15.48 30.83 13.01
C PRO A 173 14.08 31.39 13.30
N ARG A 174 13.89 31.98 14.49
CA ARG A 174 12.58 32.46 15.00
C ARG A 174 11.76 33.32 14.02
N ARG A 175 12.37 33.90 12.98
CA ARG A 175 11.71 34.67 11.92
C ARG A 175 10.91 33.82 10.91
N GLN A 176 11.36 32.62 10.52
CA GLN A 176 10.62 31.77 9.56
C GLN A 176 9.46 30.99 10.20
N ARG A 177 9.51 30.78 11.53
CA ARG A 177 8.44 30.09 12.28
C ARG A 177 7.12 30.87 12.27
N ARG A 178 7.17 32.20 12.12
CA ARG A 178 5.97 33.05 12.02
C ARG A 178 5.27 32.97 10.65
N MET A 179 5.99 32.65 9.58
CA MET A 179 5.41 32.59 8.23
C MET A 179 4.63 31.29 7.97
N ILE A 180 4.97 30.20 8.66
CA ILE A 180 4.23 28.92 8.58
C ILE A 180 2.98 28.94 9.48
N LEU A 181 2.97 29.75 10.55
CA LEU A 181 1.81 29.92 11.44
C LEU A 181 0.83 31.01 10.97
N SER A 182 1.16 31.74 9.90
CA SER A 182 0.31 32.79 9.29
C SER A 182 -0.32 32.37 7.96
N ILE A 183 -0.16 31.11 7.56
CA ILE A 183 -0.88 30.44 6.47
C ILE A 183 -1.81 29.42 7.13
#